data_AF-A0A7V9V1F6-F1
#
_entry.id   AF-A0A7V9V1F6-F1
#
_cell.length_a   1.000
_cell.length_b   1.000
_cell.length_c   1.000
_cell.angle_alpha   90.00
_cell.angle_beta   90.00
_cell.angle_gamma   90.00
#
_symmetry.space_group_name_H-M   'P 1'
#
loop_
_entity.id
_entity.type
_entity.pdbx_description
1 polymer ?
#
loop_
_entity_poly.entity_id
_entity_poly.type
_entity_poly.pdbx_seq_one_letter_code
_entity_poly.pdbx_strand_id
1 'polypeptide(L)'
;LASSGGPLPYMLRLRDIERQPEAHATALAEPWRTLAAEHSQDAAAFGRAWRAEAESLGFDEVNDLIDRHNRWYPVESRLPMDPRTGDYALVNGRDYRLEPLGAGWVLERFPAELETALAS
;
A
#
# COMPACT_ATOMS: atom_id res chain seq x y z
N LEU A 1 -11.60 0.61 -38.99
CA LEU A 1 -10.52 0.21 -38.05
C LEU A 1 -11.20 -0.03 -36.71
N ALA A 2 -11.30 -1.28 -36.29
CA ALA A 2 -12.00 -1.65 -35.06
C ALA A 2 -11.25 -1.08 -33.86
N SER A 3 -11.86 -0.17 -33.11
CA SER A 3 -11.40 0.20 -31.77
C SER A 3 -11.75 -0.96 -30.84
N SER A 4 -10.83 -1.92 -30.73
CA SER A 4 -10.88 -3.00 -29.74
C SER A 4 -10.62 -2.41 -28.35
N GLY A 5 -11.59 -1.67 -27.81
CA GLY A 5 -11.44 -0.82 -26.63
C GLY A 5 -11.52 -1.59 -25.32
N GLY A 6 -10.56 -2.49 -25.08
CA GLY A 6 -10.34 -3.03 -23.73
C GLY A 6 -9.68 -1.98 -22.83
N PRO A 7 -9.79 -2.11 -21.49
CA PRO A 7 -9.03 -1.27 -20.57
C PRO A 7 -7.53 -1.37 -20.86
N LEU A 8 -6.84 -0.23 -20.75
CA LEU A 8 -5.39 -0.19 -20.97
C LEU A 8 -4.65 -1.01 -19.89
N PRO A 9 -3.45 -1.55 -20.17
CA PRO A 9 -2.72 -2.37 -19.20
C PRO A 9 -2.49 -1.69 -17.84
N TYR A 10 -2.19 -0.40 -17.79
CA TYR A 10 -2.07 0.32 -16.51
C TYR A 10 -3.40 0.40 -15.74
N MET A 11 -4.55 0.46 -16.42
CA MET A 11 -5.85 0.53 -15.76
C MET A 11 -6.16 -0.79 -15.03
N LEU A 12 -5.82 -1.91 -15.65
CA LEU A 12 -5.94 -3.23 -15.03
C LEU A 12 -5.00 -3.35 -13.83
N ARG A 13 -3.73 -2.95 -13.98
CA ARG A 13 -2.76 -2.97 -12.88
C ARG A 13 -3.17 -2.06 -11.72
N LEU A 14 -3.67 -0.85 -12.00
CA LEU A 14 -4.12 0.07 -10.95
C LEU A 14 -5.28 -0.54 -10.15
N ARG A 15 -6.25 -1.16 -10.84
CA ARG A 15 -7.35 -1.87 -10.17
C ARG A 15 -6.85 -3.03 -9.29
N ASP A 16 -5.85 -3.77 -9.75
CA ASP A 16 -5.29 -4.89 -8.97
C ASP A 16 -4.51 -4.36 -7.76
N ILE A 17 -3.75 -3.26 -7.90
CA ILE A 17 -3.08 -2.56 -6.81
C ILE A 17 -4.07 -2.02 -5.78
N GLU A 18 -5.24 -1.53 -6.20
CA GLU A 18 -6.27 -1.03 -5.27
C GLU A 18 -6.91 -2.15 -4.44
N ARG A 19 -7.02 -3.37 -4.99
CA ARG A 19 -7.71 -4.50 -4.34
C ARG A 19 -6.86 -5.25 -3.32
N GLN A 20 -5.55 -5.38 -3.53
CA GLN A 20 -4.69 -6.17 -2.64
C GLN A 20 -4.56 -5.59 -1.22
N PRO A 21 -4.46 -4.25 -1.02
CA PRO A 21 -4.42 -3.64 0.31
C PRO A 21 -5.65 -3.97 1.18
N GLU A 22 -6.84 -4.10 0.59
CA GLU A 22 -8.06 -4.46 1.33
C GLU A 22 -7.99 -5.90 1.87
N ALA A 23 -7.44 -6.83 1.09
CA ALA A 23 -7.23 -8.20 1.51
C ALA A 23 -6.22 -8.28 2.66
N HIS A 24 -5.10 -7.56 2.57
CA HIS A 24 -4.13 -7.45 3.64
C HIS A 24 -4.73 -6.83 4.91
N ALA A 25 -5.51 -5.76 4.79
CA ALA A 25 -6.15 -5.12 5.94
C ALA A 25 -7.11 -6.08 6.64
N THR A 26 -7.90 -6.84 5.88
CA THR A 26 -8.80 -7.86 6.44
C THR A 26 -8.02 -8.95 7.19
N ALA A 27 -6.89 -9.40 6.63
CA ALA A 27 -6.05 -10.44 7.24
C ALA A 27 -5.35 -9.97 8.54
N LEU A 28 -5.07 -8.66 8.68
CA LEU A 28 -4.34 -8.10 9.81
C LEU A 28 -5.21 -7.72 11.01
N ALA A 29 -6.52 -7.54 10.80
CA ALA A 29 -7.42 -7.09 11.84
C ALA A 29 -7.50 -8.06 13.04
N GLU A 30 -7.54 -9.37 12.79
CA GLU A 30 -7.64 -10.37 13.85
C GLU A 30 -6.32 -10.58 14.61
N PRO A 31 -5.15 -10.74 13.94
CA PRO A 31 -3.86 -10.77 14.61
C PRO A 31 -3.61 -9.55 15.51
N TRP A 32 -3.96 -8.35 15.03
CA TRP A 32 -3.80 -7.11 15.80
C TRP A 32 -4.62 -7.12 17.09
N ARG A 33 -5.91 -7.50 17.04
CA ARG A 33 -6.77 -7.64 18.22
C ARG A 33 -6.33 -8.76 19.15
N THR A 34 -5.90 -9.89 18.60
CA THR A 34 -5.42 -11.04 19.38
C THR A 34 -4.19 -10.65 20.19
N LEU A 35 -3.20 -10.04 19.54
CA LEU A 35 -1.99 -9.57 20.20
C LEU A 35 -2.29 -8.49 21.26
N ALA A 36 -3.27 -7.62 21.00
CA ALA A 36 -3.73 -6.64 21.99
C ALA A 36 -4.34 -7.30 23.23
N ALA A 37 -5.17 -8.34 23.05
CA ALA A 37 -5.76 -9.07 24.16
C ALA A 37 -4.69 -9.79 25.02
N GLU A 38 -3.72 -10.42 24.37
CA GLU A 38 -2.57 -11.08 25.04
C GLU A 38 -1.73 -10.10 25.87
N HIS A 39 -1.63 -8.85 25.41
CA HIS A 39 -0.89 -7.77 26.07
C HIS A 39 -1.77 -6.74 26.78
N SER A 40 -3.01 -7.10 27.16
CA SER A 40 -4.01 -6.18 27.72
C SER A 40 -3.60 -5.43 28.99
N GLN A 41 -2.54 -5.88 29.67
CA GLN A 41 -1.97 -5.25 30.87
C GLN A 41 -0.65 -4.50 30.62
N ASP A 42 -0.08 -4.56 29.41
CA ASP A 42 1.21 -3.96 29.06
C ASP A 42 1.18 -3.35 27.64
N ALA A 43 0.75 -2.09 27.57
CA ALA A 43 0.69 -1.32 26.33
C ALA A 43 2.07 -1.16 25.66
N ALA A 44 3.15 -1.12 26.44
CA ALA A 44 4.48 -0.97 25.89
C ALA A 44 4.96 -2.28 25.24
N ALA A 45 4.64 -3.43 25.84
CA ALA A 45 4.91 -4.74 25.24
C ALA A 45 4.10 -4.94 23.96
N PHE A 46 2.79 -4.62 23.96
CA PHE A 46 1.97 -4.62 22.75
C PHE A 46 2.61 -3.79 21.64
N GLY A 47 2.94 -2.54 21.93
CA GLY A 47 3.47 -1.63 20.92
C GLY A 47 4.81 -2.08 20.34
N ARG A 48 5.66 -2.76 21.12
CA ARG A 48 6.92 -3.35 20.60
C ARG A 48 6.64 -4.58 19.74
N ALA A 49 5.80 -5.50 20.23
CA ALA A 49 5.46 -6.72 19.52
C ALA A 49 4.78 -6.42 18.17
N TRP A 50 3.82 -5.50 18.15
CA TRP A 50 3.12 -5.15 16.92
C TRP A 50 4.00 -4.43 15.90
N ARG A 51 4.92 -3.54 16.33
CA ARG A 51 5.89 -2.93 15.40
C ARG A 51 6.82 -3.96 14.78
N ALA A 52 7.31 -4.91 15.57
CA ALA A 52 8.15 -5.99 15.06
C ALA A 52 7.39 -6.88 14.05
N GLU A 53 6.11 -7.16 14.30
CA GLU A 53 5.25 -7.87 13.34
C GLU A 53 5.04 -7.03 12.08
N ALA A 54 4.72 -5.74 12.20
CA ALA A 54 4.55 -4.84 11.07
C ALA A 54 5.81 -4.77 10.17
N GLU A 55 7.00 -4.83 10.76
CA GLU A 55 8.28 -4.86 10.07
C GLU A 55 8.60 -6.21 9.39
N SER A 56 7.99 -7.31 9.85
CA SER A 56 8.22 -8.65 9.30
C SER A 56 7.28 -9.00 8.14
N LEU A 57 6.16 -8.29 8.01
CA LEU A 57 5.15 -8.53 6.98
C LEU A 57 5.66 -8.19 5.57
N GLY A 58 5.52 -9.15 4.67
CA GLY A 58 5.83 -9.00 3.24
C GLY A 58 4.62 -8.53 2.43
N PHE A 59 4.88 -7.66 1.45
CA PHE A 59 3.89 -7.14 0.49
C PHE A 59 4.36 -7.35 -0.96
N ASP A 60 5.14 -8.40 -1.20
CA ASP A 60 5.88 -8.60 -2.46
C ASP A 60 4.97 -8.55 -3.70
N GLU A 61 3.80 -9.18 -3.66
CA GLU A 61 2.89 -9.23 -4.80
C GLU A 61 2.38 -7.84 -5.21
N VAL A 62 1.88 -7.05 -4.25
CA VAL A 62 1.39 -5.69 -4.51
C VAL A 62 2.54 -4.74 -4.83
N ASN A 63 3.70 -4.91 -4.17
CA ASN A 63 4.88 -4.10 -4.43
C ASN A 63 5.48 -4.37 -5.82
N ASP A 64 5.41 -5.60 -6.33
CA ASP A 64 5.78 -5.94 -7.70
C ASP A 64 4.81 -5.34 -8.73
N LEU A 65 3.52 -5.22 -8.39
CA LEU A 65 2.56 -4.50 -9.23
C LEU A 65 2.84 -3.00 -9.24
N ILE A 66 3.15 -2.41 -8.07
CA ILE A 66 3.52 -1.00 -7.92
C ILE A 66 4.80 -0.68 -8.69
N ASP A 67 5.86 -1.49 -8.57
CA ASP A 67 7.11 -1.28 -9.32
C ASP A 67 6.84 -1.30 -10.83
N ARG A 68 6.12 -2.32 -11.30
CA ARG A 68 5.74 -2.40 -12.72
C ARG A 68 4.92 -1.18 -13.12
N HIS A 69 3.95 -0.75 -12.30
CA HIS A 69 3.14 0.44 -12.55
C HIS A 69 4.03 1.66 -12.73
N ASN A 70 4.88 1.95 -11.74
CA ASN A 70 5.78 3.11 -11.73
C ASN A 70 6.75 3.12 -12.92
N ARG A 71 7.20 1.94 -13.38
CA ARG A 71 8.07 1.79 -14.56
C ARG A 71 7.35 2.06 -15.88
N TRP A 72 6.14 1.54 -16.05
CA TRP A 72 5.47 1.52 -17.36
C TRP A 72 4.39 2.57 -17.54
N TYR A 73 3.79 3.06 -16.44
CA TYR A 73 2.69 4.02 -16.48
C TYR A 73 2.98 5.26 -17.33
N PRO A 74 4.15 5.93 -17.22
CA PRO A 74 4.40 7.12 -18.02
C PRO A 74 4.39 6.86 -19.53
N VAL A 75 4.91 5.70 -19.95
CA VAL A 75 4.95 5.31 -21.36
C VAL A 75 3.55 4.92 -21.85
N GLU A 76 2.83 4.12 -21.09
CA GLU A 76 1.49 3.64 -21.44
C GLU A 76 0.44 4.77 -21.46
N SER A 77 0.57 5.74 -20.56
CA SER A 77 -0.30 6.93 -20.50
C SER A 77 0.21 8.10 -21.34
N ARG A 78 1.41 7.97 -21.95
CA ARG A 78 2.07 9.00 -22.77
C ARG A 78 2.28 10.30 -22.00
N LEU A 79 2.74 10.22 -20.76
CA LEU A 79 3.08 11.40 -19.96
C LEU A 79 4.15 12.23 -20.68
N PRO A 80 3.96 13.56 -20.74
CA PRO A 80 5.00 14.45 -21.22
C PRO A 80 6.17 14.49 -20.22
N MET A 81 7.37 14.74 -20.71
CA MET A 81 8.52 15.05 -19.87
C MET A 81 8.43 16.50 -19.39
N ASP A 82 8.75 16.75 -18.13
CA ASP A 82 9.02 18.09 -17.60
C ASP A 82 10.51 18.43 -17.83
N PRO A 83 10.83 19.40 -18.70
CA PRO A 83 12.21 19.76 -19.01
C PRO A 83 12.96 20.40 -17.83
N ARG A 84 12.25 20.88 -16.79
CA ARG A 84 12.86 21.50 -15.61
C ARG A 84 13.41 20.45 -14.65
N THR A 85 12.68 19.34 -14.49
CA THR A 85 13.04 18.25 -13.57
C THR A 85 13.81 17.14 -14.27
N GLY A 86 13.66 17.03 -15.60
CA GLY A 86 14.21 15.91 -16.36
C GLY A 86 13.45 14.60 -16.14
N ASP A 87 12.25 14.66 -15.57
CA ASP A 87 11.37 13.53 -15.26
C ASP A 87 10.00 13.69 -15.95
N TYR A 88 9.12 12.71 -15.83
CA TYR A 88 7.74 12.82 -16.32
C TYR A 88 6.94 13.86 -15.54
N ALA A 89 5.99 14.51 -16.22
CA ALA A 89 5.13 15.52 -15.64
C ALA A 89 4.20 14.94 -14.57
N LEU A 90 3.83 15.80 -13.61
CA LEU A 90 2.88 15.48 -12.55
C LEU A 90 1.49 15.14 -13.13
N VAL A 91 0.81 14.20 -12.49
CA VAL A 91 -0.59 13.85 -12.77
C VAL A 91 -1.45 14.55 -11.73
N ASN A 92 -2.32 15.47 -12.16
CA ASN A 92 -3.17 16.27 -11.27
C ASN A 92 -2.38 16.97 -10.14
N GLY A 93 -1.17 17.44 -10.45
CA GLY A 93 -0.29 18.13 -9.50
C GLY A 93 0.43 17.22 -8.51
N ARG A 94 0.41 15.90 -8.70
CA ARG A 94 1.10 14.91 -7.85
C ARG A 94 2.05 14.03 -8.67
N ASP A 95 3.06 13.48 -8.02
CA ASP A 95 3.87 12.42 -8.63
C ASP A 95 2.94 11.24 -8.96
N TYR A 96 3.16 10.63 -10.12
CA TYR A 96 2.36 9.49 -10.58
C TYR A 96 2.78 8.19 -9.87
N ARG A 97 3.97 8.16 -9.28
CA ARG A 97 4.51 6.98 -8.62
C ARG A 97 3.71 6.67 -7.37
N LEU A 98 3.33 5.41 -7.26
CA LEU A 98 2.71 4.87 -6.06
C LEU A 98 3.81 4.44 -5.08
N GLU A 99 3.58 4.66 -3.80
CA GLU A 99 4.48 4.21 -2.74
C GLU A 99 4.27 2.72 -2.45
N PRO A 100 5.35 1.93 -2.27
CA PRO A 100 5.23 0.53 -1.87
C PRO A 100 4.64 0.40 -0.47
N LEU A 101 3.93 -0.70 -0.23
CA LEU A 101 3.43 -1.07 1.09
C LEU A 101 4.57 -1.61 1.97
N GLY A 102 4.45 -1.36 3.27
CA GLY A 102 5.39 -1.82 4.30
C GLY A 102 4.86 -1.51 5.70
N ALA A 103 5.74 -1.57 6.70
CA ALA A 103 5.38 -1.36 8.11
C ALA A 103 4.62 -0.04 8.35
N GLY A 104 5.00 1.04 7.66
CA GLY A 104 4.28 2.32 7.77
C GLY A 104 2.80 2.23 7.38
N TRP A 105 2.50 1.51 6.30
CA TRP A 105 1.12 1.27 5.86
C TRP A 105 0.32 0.45 6.87
N VAL A 106 0.98 -0.54 7.51
CA VAL A 106 0.37 -1.36 8.58
C VAL A 106 0.07 -0.50 9.80
N LEU A 107 1.05 0.26 10.28
CA LEU A 107 0.94 1.06 11.51
C LEU A 107 -0.01 2.26 11.37
N GLU A 108 -0.21 2.78 10.14
CA GLU A 108 -1.24 3.77 9.87
C GLU A 108 -2.66 3.22 10.07
N ARG A 109 -2.90 1.96 9.67
CA ARG A 109 -4.23 1.30 9.73
C ARG A 109 -4.49 0.59 11.04
N PHE A 110 -3.45 0.02 11.62
CA PHE A 110 -3.47 -0.74 12.86
C PHE A 110 -2.41 -0.14 13.78
N PRO A 111 -2.73 0.94 14.50
CA PRO A 111 -1.77 1.63 15.35
C PRO A 111 -1.18 0.72 16.43
N ALA A 112 0.08 0.96 16.78
CA ALA A 112 0.76 0.31 17.90
C ALA A 112 0.34 0.91 19.27
N GLU A 113 -0.95 1.19 19.40
CA GLU A 113 -1.62 1.77 20.57
C GLU A 113 -2.65 0.77 21.09
N LEU A 114 -2.41 0.27 22.31
CA LEU A 114 -3.21 -0.83 22.86
C LEU A 114 -4.70 -0.45 23.00
N GLU A 115 -4.98 0.80 23.40
CA GLU A 115 -6.34 1.29 23.56
C GLU A 115 -7.12 1.25 22.24
N THR A 116 -6.50 1.69 21.14
CA THR A 116 -7.09 1.65 19.80
C THR A 116 -7.38 0.21 19.36
N ALA A 117 -6.45 -0.72 19.64
CA ALA A 117 -6.61 -2.13 19.30
C ALA A 117 -7.72 -2.83 20.07
N LEU A 118 -7.92 -2.48 21.35
CA LEU A 118 -8.98 -3.04 22.18
C LEU A 118 -10.36 -2.40 21.91
N ALA A 119 -10.41 -1.20 21.33
CA ALA A 119 -11.64 -0.48 21.03
C ALA A 119 -12.22 -0.77 19.63
N SER A 120 -11.51 -1.53 18.79
CA SER A 120 -11.84 -1.81 17.38
C SER A 120 -12.65 -3.08 17.14
#